data_AF-M2UFL3-F1
#
_entry.id   AF-M2UFL3-F1
#
_cell.length_a   1.000
_cell.length_b   1.000
_cell.length_c   1.000
_cell.angle_alpha   90.00
_cell.angle_beta   90.00
_cell.angle_gamma   90.00
#
_symmetry.space_group_name_H-M   'P 1'
#
loop_
_entity.id
_entity.type
_entity.pdbx_description
1 polymer ?
#
loop_
_entity_poly.entity_id
_entity_poly.type
_entity_poly.pdbx_seq_one_letter_code
_entity_poly.pdbx_strand_id
1 'polypeptide(L)'
;MEVPVNGEIGDEVHLVDQILLFTSGRGLATVAGKEQEVAAGDVVVVPAGTQHQFVTRGEQPLELITVYSPAEHLPSSVHKNKEEGDKAEEDGIDEAPGWALRGKKENEKEGLVKESGKY
;
A
#
# COMPACT_ATOMS: atom_id res chain seq x y z
N MET A 1 2.54 8.46 3.22
CA MET A 1 2.48 7.88 4.56
C MET A 1 3.72 8.31 5.32
N GLU A 2 3.58 8.60 6.62
CA GLU A 2 4.69 8.84 7.53
C GLU A 2 4.60 7.80 8.65
N VAL A 3 5.71 7.12 8.93
CA VAL A 3 5.84 6.19 10.04
C VAL A 3 6.72 6.85 11.09
N PRO A 4 6.24 7.06 12.33
CA PRO A 4 7.01 7.71 13.39
C PRO A 4 8.31 6.97 13.74
N VAL A 5 9.21 7.66 14.43
CA VAL A 5 10.41 7.04 15.02
C VAL A 5 9.99 5.92 15.99
N ASN A 6 10.63 4.75 15.86
CA ASN A 6 10.27 3.50 16.53
C ASN A 6 8.87 2.94 16.16
N GLY A 7 8.23 3.49 15.13
CA GLY A 7 6.97 3.00 14.58
C GLY A 7 7.16 1.94 13.48
N GLU A 8 6.03 1.40 13.07
CA GLU A 8 5.90 0.39 12.02
C GLU A 8 4.56 0.54 11.29
N ILE A 9 4.46 -0.04 10.10
CA ILE A 9 3.22 0.00 9.29
C ILE A 9 2.24 -1.09 9.76
N GLY A 10 2.70 -2.34 9.79
CA GLY A 10 1.94 -3.53 10.15
C GLY A 10 2.62 -4.78 9.58
N ASP A 11 2.30 -5.95 10.14
CA ASP A 11 2.60 -7.25 9.53
C ASP A 11 1.42 -7.64 8.62
N GLU A 12 1.58 -7.41 7.32
CA GLU A 12 0.48 -7.42 6.36
C GLU A 12 0.62 -8.53 5.32
N VAL A 13 -0.54 -9.00 4.85
CA VAL A 13 -0.67 -9.81 3.64
C VAL A 13 -1.99 -9.47 2.95
N HIS A 14 -1.92 -9.07 1.69
CA HIS A 14 -3.09 -8.70 0.90
C HIS A 14 -3.04 -9.30 -0.51
N LEU A 15 -4.19 -9.36 -1.19
CA LEU A 15 -4.35 -10.01 -2.49
C LEU A 15 -4.02 -9.11 -3.70
N VAL A 16 -3.53 -7.90 -3.43
CA VAL A 16 -3.09 -6.93 -4.43
C VAL A 16 -1.57 -6.75 -4.39
N ASP A 17 -0.98 -6.29 -5.49
CA ASP A 17 0.43 -5.89 -5.50
C ASP A 17 0.56 -4.52 -4.79
N GLN A 18 1.65 -4.31 -4.07
CA GLN A 18 1.98 -3.03 -3.43
C GLN A 18 3.39 -2.58 -3.82
N ILE A 19 3.53 -1.28 -4.11
CA ILE A 19 4.80 -0.65 -4.45
C ILE A 19 5.03 0.49 -3.47
N LEU A 20 6.14 0.43 -2.73
CA LEU A 20 6.52 1.43 -1.75
C LEU A 20 7.75 2.19 -2.24
N LEU A 21 7.64 3.51 -2.33
CA LEU A 21 8.72 4.42 -2.70
C LEU A 21 9.11 5.24 -1.48
N PHE A 22 10.31 5.02 -0.96
CA PHE A 22 10.78 5.70 0.25
C PHE A 22 11.33 7.08 -0.11
N THR A 23 10.81 8.12 0.55
CA THR A 23 11.14 9.52 0.26
C THR A 23 12.00 10.18 1.34
N SER A 24 11.96 9.68 2.56
CA SER A 24 12.77 10.17 3.69
C SER A 24 12.97 9.08 4.74
N GLY A 25 14.01 9.23 5.57
CA GLY A 25 14.29 8.31 6.68
C GLY A 25 14.98 7.01 6.27
N ARG A 26 15.07 6.10 7.24
CA ARG A 26 15.62 4.74 7.09
C ARG A 26 14.70 3.74 7.76
N GLY A 27 14.65 2.52 7.23
CA GLY A 27 13.81 1.46 7.76
C GLY A 27 14.39 0.07 7.53
N LEU A 28 13.75 -0.92 8.14
CA LEU A 28 13.94 -2.33 7.86
C LEU A 28 12.68 -2.85 7.19
N ALA A 29 12.83 -3.34 5.96
CA ALA A 29 11.79 -4.05 5.23
C ALA A 29 11.98 -5.55 5.47
N THR A 30 10.91 -6.23 5.86
CA THR A 30 10.83 -7.69 5.88
C THR A 30 9.85 -8.09 4.79
N VAL A 31 10.29 -8.79 3.75
CA VAL A 31 9.44 -9.25 2.64
C VAL A 31 9.68 -10.74 2.41
N ALA A 32 8.61 -11.54 2.49
CA ALA A 32 8.71 -13.01 2.42
C ALA A 32 9.73 -13.58 3.42
N GLY A 33 9.78 -13.02 4.63
CA GLY A 33 10.75 -13.40 5.67
C GLY A 33 12.21 -13.00 5.41
N LYS A 34 12.49 -12.19 4.37
CA LYS A 34 13.82 -11.65 4.10
C LYS A 34 13.91 -10.20 4.56
N GLU A 35 14.91 -9.91 5.36
CA GLU A 35 15.17 -8.56 5.86
C GLU A 35 16.12 -7.79 4.93
N GLN A 36 15.82 -6.51 4.71
CA GLN A 36 16.65 -5.58 3.95
C GLN A 36 16.49 -4.16 4.49
N GLU A 37 17.59 -3.41 4.62
CA GLU A 37 17.52 -1.98 4.92
C GLU A 37 17.00 -1.19 3.72
N VAL A 38 16.16 -0.19 4.00
CA VAL A 38 15.64 0.75 3.02
C VAL A 38 15.93 2.19 3.45
N ALA A 39 16.16 3.07 2.48
CA ALA A 39 16.38 4.49 2.68
C ALA A 39 15.72 5.31 1.56
N ALA A 40 15.78 6.64 1.69
CA ALA A 40 15.26 7.55 0.68
C ALA A 40 15.84 7.24 -0.72
N GLY A 41 14.96 7.06 -1.70
CA GLY A 41 15.29 6.68 -3.08
C GLY A 41 15.10 5.19 -3.39
N ASP A 42 14.96 4.34 -2.37
CA ASP A 42 14.69 2.92 -2.58
C ASP A 42 13.23 2.66 -2.97
N VAL A 43 13.02 1.58 -3.71
CA VAL A 43 11.69 1.08 -4.10
C VAL A 43 11.58 -0.38 -3.69
N VAL A 44 10.51 -0.71 -2.98
CA VAL A 44 10.15 -2.09 -2.64
C VAL A 44 8.87 -2.46 -3.38
N VAL A 45 8.89 -3.62 -4.04
CA VAL A 45 7.73 -4.21 -4.72
C VAL A 45 7.34 -5.46 -3.94
N VAL A 46 6.11 -5.50 -3.48
CA VAL A 46 5.50 -6.59 -2.73
C VAL A 46 4.44 -7.23 -3.63
N PRO A 47 4.68 -8.46 -4.14
CA PRO A 47 3.68 -9.18 -4.91
C PRO A 47 2.50 -9.62 -4.05
N ALA A 48 1.31 -9.69 -4.65
CA ALA A 48 0.10 -10.20 -4.03
C ALA A 48 0.32 -11.53 -3.29
N GLY A 49 -0.21 -11.64 -2.07
CA GLY A 49 -0.08 -12.80 -1.20
C GLY A 49 1.28 -12.94 -0.51
N THR A 50 2.15 -11.93 -0.61
CA THR A 50 3.46 -11.92 0.06
C THR A 50 3.34 -11.23 1.41
N GLN A 51 3.72 -11.93 2.48
CA GLN A 51 3.86 -11.31 3.81
C GLN A 51 4.94 -10.23 3.78
N HIS A 52 4.66 -9.08 4.39
CA HIS A 52 5.60 -7.99 4.47
C HIS A 52 5.39 -7.10 5.71
N GLN A 53 6.47 -6.45 6.17
CA GLN A 53 6.45 -5.48 7.25
C GLN A 53 7.54 -4.42 7.03
N PHE A 54 7.27 -3.19 7.47
CA PHE A 54 8.23 -2.08 7.44
C PHE A 54 8.30 -1.40 8.81
N VAL A 55 9.52 -1.31 9.36
CA VAL A 55 9.78 -0.70 10.67
C VAL A 55 10.79 0.42 10.52
N THR A 56 10.61 1.53 11.22
CA THR A 56 11.58 2.63 11.18
C THR A 56 12.92 2.24 11.83
N ARG A 57 13.99 2.87 11.35
CA ARG A 57 15.35 2.74 11.86
C ARG A 57 16.01 4.11 11.96
N GLY A 58 16.56 4.43 13.12
CA GLY A 58 17.23 5.70 13.40
C GLY A 58 16.32 6.74 14.06
N GLU A 59 16.71 8.01 13.98
CA GLU A 59 16.12 9.11 14.76
C GLU A 59 15.19 10.01 13.92
N GLN A 60 14.82 9.58 12.71
CA GLN A 60 13.95 10.31 11.80
C GLN A 60 12.75 9.44 11.40
N PRO A 61 11.57 10.02 11.16
CA PRO A 61 10.45 9.30 10.58
C PRO A 61 10.81 8.69 9.22
N LEU A 62 10.14 7.58 8.89
CA LEU A 62 10.19 6.98 7.57
C LEU A 62 9.02 7.53 6.76
N GLU A 63 9.31 8.24 5.67
CA GLU A 63 8.28 8.76 4.78
C GLU A 63 8.30 7.99 3.47
N LEU A 64 7.11 7.68 2.96
CA LEU A 64 6.95 6.92 1.74
C LEU A 64 5.65 7.23 1.00
N ILE A 65 5.67 6.93 -0.29
CA ILE A 65 4.48 6.82 -1.12
C ILE A 65 4.22 5.33 -1.31
N THR A 66 2.98 4.89 -1.12
CA THR A 66 2.56 3.53 -1.41
C THR A 66 1.51 3.53 -2.52
N VAL A 67 1.60 2.55 -3.42
CA VAL A 67 0.66 2.33 -4.52
C VAL A 67 0.23 0.88 -4.50
N TYR A 68 -1.08 0.66 -4.40
CA TYR A 68 -1.70 -0.65 -4.51
C TYR A 68 -2.26 -0.87 -5.92
N SER A 69 -2.14 -2.10 -6.44
CA SER A 69 -2.74 -2.48 -7.72
C SER A 69 -3.37 -3.88 -7.65
N PRO A 70 -4.71 -3.99 -7.70
CA PRO A 70 -5.71 -2.92 -7.68
C PRO A 70 -5.76 -2.15 -6.34
N ALA A 71 -6.68 -1.18 -6.21
CA ALA A 71 -6.84 -0.40 -4.98
C ALA A 71 -7.19 -1.31 -3.79
N GLU A 72 -6.53 -1.10 -2.65
CA GLU A 72 -6.76 -1.82 -1.38
C GLU A 72 -7.70 -1.07 -0.44
N HIS A 73 -7.61 0.26 -0.43
CA HIS A 73 -8.33 1.13 0.49
C HIS A 73 -9.49 1.88 -0.19
N LEU A 74 -10.42 2.38 0.61
CA LEU A 74 -11.47 3.27 0.16
C LEU A 74 -10.82 4.57 -0.39
N PRO A 75 -11.24 5.11 -1.55
CA PRO A 75 -10.54 6.23 -2.20
C PRO A 75 -10.51 7.54 -1.39
N SER A 76 -11.40 7.68 -0.40
CA SER A 76 -11.49 8.83 0.47
C SER A 76 -10.78 8.65 1.82
N SER A 77 -10.12 7.52 2.04
CA SER A 77 -9.47 7.22 3.32
C SER A 77 -8.28 8.13 3.58
N VAL A 78 -8.26 8.69 4.80
CA VAL A 78 -7.18 9.50 5.33
C VAL A 78 -7.07 9.17 6.80
N HIS A 79 -5.96 8.54 7.19
CA HIS A 79 -5.66 8.20 8.58
C HIS A 79 -4.57 9.14 9.10
N LYS A 80 -4.80 9.81 10.23
CA LYS A 80 -3.81 10.73 10.82
C LYS A 80 -2.70 10.00 11.55
N ASN A 81 -2.96 8.77 11.97
CA ASN A 81 -2.04 7.90 12.68
C ASN A 81 -2.42 6.45 12.42
N LYS A 82 -1.55 5.54 12.88
CA LYS A 82 -1.73 4.10 12.71
C LYS A 82 -3.01 3.59 13.39
N GLU A 83 -3.28 4.03 14.61
CA GLU A 83 -4.44 3.59 15.41
C GLU A 83 -5.78 3.89 14.70
N GLU A 84 -5.91 5.04 14.04
CA GLU A 84 -7.06 5.38 13.22
C GLU A 84 -7.19 4.45 12.00
N GLY A 85 -6.07 4.11 11.36
CA GLY A 85 -6.06 3.21 10.20
C GLY A 85 -6.41 1.78 10.57
N ASP A 86 -5.74 1.21 11.57
CA ASP A 86 -6.02 -0.15 12.09
C ASP A 86 -7.49 -0.28 12.46
N LYS A 87 -8.04 0.73 13.15
CA LYS A 87 -9.45 0.72 13.55
C LYS A 87 -10.40 0.79 12.34
N ALA A 88 -10.09 1.60 11.33
CA ALA A 88 -10.92 1.71 10.13
C ALA A 88 -10.94 0.41 9.32
N GLU A 89 -9.82 -0.32 9.30
CA GLU A 89 -9.71 -1.65 8.70
C GLU A 89 -10.52 -2.69 9.50
N GLU A 90 -10.31 -2.77 10.83
CA GLU A 90 -11.04 -3.68 11.72
C GLU A 90 -12.57 -3.48 11.65
N ASP A 91 -13.01 -2.23 11.59
CA ASP A 91 -14.43 -1.86 11.51
C ASP A 91 -15.01 -2.00 10.08
N GLY A 92 -14.20 -2.37 9.08
CA GLY A 92 -14.62 -2.55 7.68
C GLY A 92 -15.03 -1.24 6.99
N ILE A 93 -14.48 -0.12 7.44
CA ILE A 93 -14.75 1.22 6.89
C ILE A 93 -13.85 1.51 5.70
N ASP A 94 -12.62 1.00 5.74
CA ASP A 94 -11.59 1.24 4.73
C ASP A 94 -11.45 0.11 3.72
N GLU A 95 -12.55 -0.21 3.03
CA GLU A 95 -12.56 -1.28 2.03
C GLU A 95 -12.32 -0.76 0.61
N ALA A 96 -11.56 -1.52 -0.16
CA ALA A 96 -11.42 -1.33 -1.60
C ALA A 96 -12.80 -1.19 -2.27
N PRO A 97 -12.99 -0.21 -3.16
CA PRO A 97 -14.24 -0.08 -3.86
C PRO A 97 -14.42 -1.26 -4.83
N GLY A 98 -15.65 -1.81 -4.92
CA GLY A 98 -15.91 -3.01 -5.73
C GLY A 98 -15.50 -2.90 -7.21
N TRP A 99 -15.40 -1.68 -7.75
CA TRP A 99 -14.91 -1.49 -9.11
C TRP A 99 -13.43 -1.83 -9.30
N ALA A 100 -12.61 -1.81 -8.24
CA ALA A 100 -11.16 -2.04 -8.30
C ALA A 100 -10.84 -3.50 -8.66
N LEU A 101 -11.70 -4.44 -8.28
CA LEU A 101 -11.54 -5.86 -8.55
C LEU A 101 -12.13 -6.30 -9.91
N ARG A 102 -12.76 -5.37 -10.65
CA ARG A 102 -13.41 -5.71 -11.93
C ARG A 102 -12.39 -6.02 -13.00
N GLY A 103 -12.54 -7.19 -13.62
CA GLY A 103 -11.72 -7.60 -14.74
C GLY A 103 -12.05 -6.85 -16.03
N LYS A 104 -11.13 -6.90 -17.00
CA LYS A 104 -11.30 -6.28 -18.33
C LYS A 104 -12.63 -6.64 -19.01
N LYS A 105 -12.99 -7.92 -19.05
CA LYS A 105 -14.23 -8.41 -19.70
C LYS A 105 -15.50 -7.79 -19.12
N GLU A 106 -15.53 -7.61 -17.80
CA GLU A 106 -16.66 -7.00 -17.12
C GLU A 106 -16.74 -5.51 -17.46
N ASN A 107 -15.61 -4.80 -17.37
CA ASN A 107 -15.55 -3.39 -17.72
C ASN A 107 -15.90 -3.13 -19.21
N GLU A 108 -15.53 -4.04 -20.13
CA GLU A 108 -15.94 -3.99 -21.55
C GLU A 108 -17.45 -4.16 -21.70
N LYS A 109 -18.04 -5.16 -21.04
CA LYS A 109 -19.49 -5.41 -21.07
C LYS A 109 -20.30 -4.22 -20.55
N GLU A 110 -19.80 -3.54 -19.52
CA GLU A 110 -20.41 -2.34 -18.93
C GLU A 110 -20.10 -1.05 -19.72
N GLY A 111 -19.32 -1.12 -20.81
CA GLY A 111 -18.97 0.05 -21.63
C GLY A 111 -18.03 1.04 -20.94
N LEU A 112 -17.29 0.60 -19.91
CA LEU A 112 -16.37 1.40 -19.12
C LEU A 112 -14.94 1.44 -19.68
N VAL A 113 -14.63 0.57 -20.64
CA VAL A 113 -13.35 0.55 -21.35
C VAL A 113 -13.53 1.13 -22.75
N LYS A 114 -12.63 2.04 -23.13
CA LYS A 114 -12.47 2.47 -24.53
C LYS A 114 -11.27 1.72 -25.10
N GLU A 115 -11.52 0.80 -26.03
CA GLU A 115 -10.47 0.00 -26.69
C GLU A 115 -9.60 0.84 -27.65
N SER A 116 -10.10 2.00 -28.07
CA SER A 116 -9.36 2.97 -28.88
C SER A 116 -9.69 4.38 -28.45
N GLY A 117 -8.67 5.20 -28.19
CA GLY A 117 -8.80 6.64 -28.07
C GLY A 117 -8.39 7.31 -29.37
N LYS A 118 -9.22 8.21 -29.91
CA LYS A 118 -8.67 9.39 -30.61
C LYS A 118 -8.43 10.43 -29.52
N TYR A 119 -7.22 11.00 -29.51
CA TYR A 119 -6.84 12.10 -28.62
C TYR A 119 -7.88 13.22 -28.63
#